data_AF-A0AA43IAX5-F1
#
_entry.id   AF-A0AA43IAX5-F1
#
_cell.length_a   1.000
_cell.length_b   1.000
_cell.length_c   1.000
_cell.angle_alpha   90.00
_cell.angle_beta   90.00
_cell.angle_gamma   90.00
#
_symmetry.space_group_name_H-M   'P 1'
#
loop_
_entity.id
_entity.type
_entity.pdbx_description
1 polymer ?
#
loop_
_entity_poly.entity_id
_entity_poly.type
_entity_poly.pdbx_seq_one_letter_code
_entity_poly.pdbx_strand_id
1 'polypeptide(L)' 'MTKKIQIMETVLRDGQQSLIATRMPTSDMLPIIKTLDEAGYYA' A
#
# COMPACT_ATOMS: atom_id res chain seq x y z
N MET A 1 23.00 -15.22 11.39
CA MET A 1 22.77 -13.94 10.67
C MET A 1 21.29 -13.62 10.70
N THR A 2 20.89 -12.45 11.20
CA THR A 2 19.49 -12.01 11.19
C THR A 2 19.11 -11.59 9.78
N LYS A 3 18.09 -12.21 9.20
CA LYS A 3 17.55 -11.80 7.89
C LYS A 3 16.64 -10.57 8.09
N LYS A 4 16.76 -9.59 7.19
CA LYS A 4 15.83 -8.45 7.15
C LYS A 4 14.47 -8.97 6.69
N ILE A 5 13.42 -8.66 7.46
CA ILE A 5 12.04 -8.98 7.09
C ILE A 5 11.59 -8.02 5.99
N GLN A 6 10.90 -8.56 4.98
CA GLN A 6 10.29 -7.80 3.91
C GLN A 6 8.83 -7.52 4.26
N ILE A 7 8.37 -6.31 3.99
CA ILE A 7 7.00 -5.87 4.25
C ILE A 7 6.36 -5.55 2.90
N MET A 8 5.13 -6.01 2.71
CA MET A 8 4.31 -5.75 1.52
C MET A 8 3.12 -4.89 1.93
N GLU A 9 2.89 -3.82 1.19
CA GLU A 9 1.78 -2.90 1.45
C GLU A 9 0.53 -3.36 0.70
N THR A 10 -0.63 -3.31 1.35
CA THR A 10 -1.90 -3.79 0.77
C THR A 10 -3.01 -2.74 0.76
N VAL A 11 -2.76 -1.54 1.28
CA VAL A 11 -3.77 -0.47 1.44
C VAL A 11 -4.47 -0.11 0.12
N LEU A 12 -3.74 -0.03 -0.99
CA LEU A 12 -4.28 0.38 -2.28
C LEU A 12 -5.18 -0.68 -2.95
N ARG A 13 -5.15 -1.93 -2.48
CA ARG A 13 -5.94 -3.04 -3.04
C ARG A 13 -6.75 -3.76 -1.97
N ASP A 14 -6.11 -4.61 -1.18
CA ASP A 14 -6.82 -5.46 -0.24
C ASP A 14 -7.38 -4.67 0.93
N GLY A 15 -6.65 -3.67 1.42
CA GLY A 15 -7.10 -2.81 2.51
C GLY A 15 -8.45 -2.15 2.20
N GLN A 16 -8.56 -1.48 1.05
CA GLN A 16 -9.84 -0.90 0.65
C GLN A 16 -10.91 -1.95 0.33
N GLN A 17 -10.54 -3.11 -0.22
CA GLN A 17 -11.49 -4.17 -0.54
C GLN A 17 -12.11 -4.77 0.73
N SER A 18 -11.29 -4.98 1.77
CA SER A 18 -11.74 -5.52 3.06
C SER A 18 -12.53 -4.51 3.89
N LEU A 19 -12.17 -3.22 3.84
CA LEU A 19 -12.71 -2.22 4.78
C LEU A 19 -13.79 -1.32 4.17
N ILE A 20 -13.72 -1.02 2.88
CA ILE A 20 -14.63 -0.08 2.20
C ILE A 20 -15.14 -0.62 0.86
N ALA A 21 -15.26 -1.95 0.74
CA ALA A 21 -15.87 -2.63 -0.40
C ALA A 21 -15.32 -2.16 -1.78
N THR A 22 -14.01 -1.92 -1.86
CA THR A 22 -13.33 -1.50 -3.10
C THR A 22 -13.90 -0.20 -3.68
N ARG A 23 -14.18 0.78 -2.82
CA ARG A 23 -14.77 2.08 -3.20
C ARG A 23 -13.79 3.25 -3.11
N MET A 24 -12.48 3.02 -2.96
CA MET A 24 -11.50 4.10 -3.01
C MET A 24 -11.30 4.54 -4.46
N PRO A 25 -11.59 5.80 -4.82
CA PRO A 25 -11.27 6.33 -6.13
C PRO A 25 -9.74 6.44 -6.31
N THR A 26 -9.26 6.27 -7.54
CA THR A 26 -7.83 6.47 -7.85
C THR A 26 -7.36 7.89 -7.53
N SER A 27 -8.24 8.90 -7.67
CA SER A 27 -7.92 10.29 -7.31
C SER A 27 -7.46 10.46 -5.86
N ASP A 28 -7.97 9.61 -4.95
CA ASP A 28 -7.66 9.69 -3.53
C ASP A 28 -6.35 8.95 -3.21
N MET A 29 -5.91 8.05 -4.10
CA MET A 29 -4.64 7.33 -3.99
C MET A 29 -3.46 8.16 -4.50
N LEU A 30 -3.63 8.84 -5.65
CA LEU A 30 -2.55 9.55 -6.35
C LEU A 30 -1.71 10.48 -5.45
N PRO A 31 -2.27 11.25 -4.49
CA PRO A 31 -1.50 12.17 -3.67
C PRO A 31 -0.43 11.51 -2.80
N ILE A 32 -0.57 10.22 -2.46
CA ILE A 32 0.35 9.53 -1.53
C ILE A 32 1.31 8.55 -2.20
N ILE A 33 1.14 8.26 -3.50
CA ILE A 33 1.92 7.21 -4.20
C ILE A 33 3.43 7.42 -4.08
N LYS A 34 3.91 8.66 -4.23
CA LYS A 34 5.34 8.95 -4.14
C LYS A 34 5.91 8.61 -2.76
N THR A 35 5.18 8.90 -1.69
CA THR A 35 5.59 8.55 -0.33
C THR A 35 5.61 7.03 -0.11
N LEU A 36 4.66 6.30 -0.69
CA LEU A 36 4.61 4.83 -0.61
C LEU A 36 5.78 4.18 -1.35
N ASP A 37 6.16 4.72 -2.51
CA ASP A 37 7.33 4.27 -3.28
C ASP A 37 8.64 4.47 -2.49
N GLU A 38 8.79 5.63 -1.84
CA GLU A 38 9.95 5.96 -1.02
C GLU A 38 10.01 5.19 0.32
N ALA A 39 8.91 4.57 0.76
CA ALA A 39 8.83 3.84 2.04
C ALA A 39 9.62 2.52 2.05
N GLY A 40 10.02 2.00 0.89
CA GLY A 40 10.87 0.81 0.78
C GLY A 40 10.15 -0.51 1.05
N TYR A 41 8.86 -0.59 0.70
CA TYR A 41 8.12 -1.85 0.65
C TYR A 41 8.75 -2.81 -0.37
N TYR A 42 8.57 -4.10 -0.13
CA TYR A 42 9.09 -5.14 -1.01
C TYR A 42 8.28 -5.27 -2.31
N ALA A 43 6.96 -5.16 -2.18
CA ALA A 43 5.97 -5.27 -3.25
C ALA A 43 4.73 -4.45 -2.86
#